data_AF-A0A1F9SPK9-F1
#
_entry.id   AF-A0A1F9SPK9-F1
#
_cell.length_a   1.000
_cell.length_b   1.000
_cell.length_c   1.000
_cell.angle_alpha   90.00
_cell.angle_beta   90.00
_cell.angle_gamma   90.00
#
_symmetry.space_group_name_H-M   'P 1'
#
loop_
_entity.id
_entity.type
_entity.pdbx_description
1 polymer ?
#
loop_
_entity_poly.entity_id
_entity_poly.type
_entity_poly.pdbx_seq_one_letter_code
_entity_poly.pdbx_strand_id
1 'polypeptide(L)'
;MIERKAVLMALAFVAFALVSVPSVLFNNAIKTYFGFVGHWNVAVVKPTRSGVLPPTRQRGGRPGEMPQPELRFVKFSVKVAGAKEVKVAGDFNKWNPEALVLKKKEGNRWEAMIPLPPGKYRYICRIDGQDVLDPLNPDTDLEAGRKVSLLTVK
;
A
#
# COMPACT_ATOMS: atom_id res chain seq x y z
N MET A 1 56.25 -64.85 8.33
CA MET A 1 56.09 -63.84 7.26
C MET A 1 54.81 -64.18 6.51
N ILE A 2 53.74 -63.40 6.66
CA ILE A 2 52.45 -63.68 6.01
C ILE A 2 52.64 -63.48 4.50
N GLU A 3 52.29 -64.48 3.69
CA GLU A 3 52.48 -64.42 2.23
C GLU A 3 51.69 -63.25 1.62
N ARG A 4 52.35 -62.44 0.79
CA ARG A 4 51.76 -61.23 0.17
C ARG A 4 50.43 -61.52 -0.55
N LYS A 5 50.26 -62.72 -1.10
CA LYS A 5 49.04 -63.18 -1.77
C LYS A 5 47.85 -63.30 -0.79
N ALA A 6 48.09 -63.79 0.41
CA ALA A 6 47.05 -63.91 1.45
C ALA A 6 46.62 -62.52 1.94
N VAL A 7 47.57 -61.58 2.08
CA VAL A 7 47.25 -60.18 2.44
C VAL A 7 46.41 -59.50 1.35
N LEU A 8 46.75 -59.72 0.07
CA LEU A 8 45.99 -59.16 -1.05
C LEU A 8 44.57 -59.73 -1.14
N MET A 9 44.39 -61.04 -0.93
CA MET A 9 43.07 -61.68 -0.94
C MET A 9 42.20 -61.20 0.24
N ALA A 10 42.79 -61.04 1.43
CA ALA A 10 42.08 -60.50 2.59
C ALA A 10 41.65 -59.04 2.35
N LEU A 11 42.52 -58.21 1.77
CA LEU A 11 42.19 -56.83 1.40
C LEU A 11 41.06 -56.76 0.38
N ALA A 12 41.06 -57.65 -0.63
CA ALA A 12 39.99 -57.71 -1.63
C ALA A 12 38.64 -58.09 -1.01
N PHE A 13 38.61 -59.05 -0.07
CA PHE A 13 37.40 -59.41 0.66
C PHE A 13 36.85 -58.25 1.52
N VAL A 14 37.74 -57.51 2.19
CA VAL A 14 37.36 -56.32 2.97
C VAL A 14 36.82 -55.22 2.07
N ALA A 15 37.44 -54.98 0.91
CA ALA A 15 36.96 -54.02 -0.07
C ALA A 15 35.58 -54.40 -0.61
N PHE A 16 35.36 -55.69 -0.92
CA PHE A 16 34.06 -56.18 -1.40
C PHE A 16 32.98 -56.09 -0.31
N ALA A 17 33.32 -56.39 0.94
CA ALA A 17 32.42 -56.18 2.08
C ALA A 17 32.06 -54.70 2.25
N LEU A 18 33.03 -53.79 2.17
CA LEU A 18 32.77 -52.35 2.30
C LEU A 18 31.92 -51.77 1.15
N VAL A 19 32.08 -52.29 -0.08
CA VAL A 19 31.25 -51.89 -1.23
C VAL A 19 29.84 -52.52 -1.17
N SER A 20 29.67 -53.67 -0.51
CA SER A 20 28.40 -54.39 -0.38
C SER A 20 27.55 -53.92 0.82
N VAL A 21 28.17 -53.35 1.85
CA VAL A 21 27.52 -52.89 3.09
C VAL A 21 26.72 -51.56 2.99
N PRO A 22 26.70 -50.76 1.91
CA PRO A 22 25.74 -49.64 1.83
C PRO A 22 24.28 -50.08 1.64
N SER A 23 23.96 -51.38 1.61
CA SER A 23 22.61 -51.87 1.27
C SER A 23 21.62 -51.90 2.45
N VAL A 24 22.07 -51.95 3.71
CA VAL A 24 21.15 -52.12 4.87
C VAL A 24 20.67 -50.78 5.44
N LEU A 25 21.51 -49.74 5.45
CA LEU A 25 21.09 -48.41 5.93
C LEU A 25 20.26 -47.63 4.88
N PHE A 26 20.50 -47.87 3.59
CA PHE A 26 19.75 -47.19 2.52
C PHE A 26 18.32 -47.71 2.35
N ASN A 27 18.04 -48.97 2.68
CA ASN A 27 16.69 -49.55 2.51
C ASN A 27 15.66 -48.84 3.40
N ASN A 28 16.02 -48.52 4.65
CA ASN A 28 15.12 -47.82 5.56
C ASN A 28 14.91 -46.35 5.13
N ALA A 29 15.94 -45.70 4.61
CA ALA A 29 15.84 -44.33 4.11
C ALA A 29 14.97 -44.25 2.84
N ILE A 30 15.15 -45.20 1.91
CA ILE A 30 14.35 -45.31 0.67
C ILE A 30 12.87 -45.56 1.00
N LYS A 31 12.57 -46.48 1.92
CA LYS A 31 11.17 -46.72 2.34
C LYS A 31 10.54 -45.48 2.95
N THR A 32 11.29 -44.71 3.73
CA THR A 32 10.81 -43.45 4.34
C THR A 32 10.57 -42.38 3.26
N TYR A 33 11.47 -42.25 2.29
CA TYR A 33 11.32 -41.33 1.16
C TYR A 33 10.11 -41.66 0.28
N PHE A 34 9.92 -42.93 -0.10
CA PHE A 34 8.79 -43.34 -0.95
C PHE A 34 7.45 -43.45 -0.20
N GLY A 35 7.48 -43.61 1.12
CA GLY A 35 6.29 -43.42 1.95
C GLY A 35 5.74 -41.99 1.77
N PHE A 36 6.58 -40.97 1.79
CA PHE A 36 6.11 -39.59 1.59
C PHE A 36 5.46 -39.35 0.21
N VAL A 37 5.93 -40.03 -0.84
CA VAL A 37 5.40 -39.89 -2.21
C VAL A 37 4.05 -40.62 -2.40
N GLY A 38 3.82 -41.72 -1.69
CA GLY A 38 2.60 -42.56 -1.84
C GLY A 38 1.34 -42.05 -1.12
N HIS A 39 1.47 -41.21 -0.09
CA HIS A 39 0.32 -40.74 0.71
C HIS A 39 -0.15 -39.33 0.36
N TRP A 40 0.16 -38.83 -0.85
CA TRP A 40 -0.42 -37.60 -1.42
C TRP A 40 -1.90 -37.80 -1.78
N ASN A 41 -2.72 -38.27 -0.83
CA ASN A 41 -4.10 -37.85 -0.79
C ASN A 41 -4.05 -36.37 -0.43
N VAL A 42 -4.05 -35.54 -1.48
CA VAL A 42 -4.25 -34.09 -1.40
C VAL A 42 -5.32 -33.89 -0.34
N ALA A 43 -4.94 -33.31 0.80
CA ALA A 43 -5.89 -33.02 1.85
C ALA A 43 -7.02 -32.26 1.16
N VAL A 44 -8.17 -32.91 1.00
CA VAL A 44 -9.33 -32.30 0.38
C VAL A 44 -9.64 -31.15 1.31
N VAL A 45 -9.23 -29.94 0.92
CA VAL A 45 -9.59 -28.73 1.62
C VAL A 45 -11.10 -28.76 1.59
N LYS A 46 -11.73 -29.11 2.71
CA LYS A 46 -13.18 -29.07 2.85
C LYS A 46 -13.57 -27.69 2.31
N PRO A 47 -14.32 -27.59 1.20
CA PRO A 47 -14.75 -26.29 0.73
C PRO A 47 -15.55 -25.74 1.89
N THR A 48 -15.00 -24.74 2.57
CA THR A 48 -15.71 -24.04 3.64
C THR A 48 -16.78 -23.26 2.90
N ARG A 49 -17.88 -23.93 2.56
CA ARG A 49 -19.11 -23.26 2.18
C ARG A 49 -19.61 -22.61 3.45
N SER A 50 -19.09 -21.42 3.74
CA SER A 50 -19.80 -20.43 4.54
C SER A 50 -21.05 -20.04 3.75
N GLY A 51 -22.04 -20.94 3.74
CA GLY A 51 -23.35 -20.73 3.11
C GLY A 51 -24.16 -19.64 3.81
N VAL A 52 -23.66 -19.16 4.94
CA VAL A 52 -24.17 -18.00 5.65
C VAL A 52 -23.05 -16.98 5.67
N LEU A 53 -23.10 -16.02 4.75
CA LEU A 53 -22.48 -14.73 5.02
C LEU A 53 -23.18 -14.21 6.29
N PRO A 54 -22.47 -13.84 7.37
CA PRO A 54 -23.11 -13.10 8.44
C PRO A 54 -23.82 -11.93 7.77
N PRO A 55 -25.09 -11.64 8.11
CA PRO A 55 -25.76 -10.49 7.53
C PRO A 55 -24.80 -9.33 7.71
N THR A 56 -24.48 -8.64 6.61
CA THR A 56 -23.77 -7.36 6.71
C THR A 56 -24.61 -6.60 7.71
N ARG A 57 -24.10 -6.43 8.94
CA ARG A 57 -24.77 -5.60 9.92
C ARG A 57 -24.77 -4.27 9.22
N GLN A 58 -25.89 -3.89 8.59
CA GLN A 58 -26.13 -2.51 8.24
C GLN A 58 -25.79 -1.83 9.54
N ARG A 59 -24.70 -1.07 9.55
CA ARG A 59 -24.29 -0.32 10.71
C ARG A 59 -25.34 0.78 10.80
N GLY A 60 -26.58 0.40 11.16
CA GLY A 60 -27.56 1.29 11.73
C GLY A 60 -26.81 1.96 12.85
N GLY A 61 -26.69 3.28 12.70
CA GLY A 61 -25.67 4.10 13.34
C GLY A 61 -25.39 3.63 14.74
N ARG A 62 -24.12 3.37 15.05
CA ARG A 62 -23.71 3.18 16.45
C ARG A 62 -24.28 4.36 17.24
N PRO A 63 -24.99 4.13 18.36
CA PRO A 63 -25.39 5.23 19.23
C PRO A 63 -24.11 5.97 19.65
N GLY A 64 -23.88 7.16 19.07
CA GLY A 64 -22.65 7.95 19.24
C GLY A 64 -21.82 8.22 17.97
N GLU A 65 -22.19 7.69 16.80
CA GLU A 65 -21.55 8.09 15.53
C GLU A 65 -22.11 9.45 15.12
N MET A 66 -21.29 10.51 15.27
CA MET A 66 -21.66 11.87 14.82
C MET A 66 -22.05 11.82 13.34
N PRO A 67 -23.05 12.60 12.89
CA PRO A 67 -23.36 12.69 11.47
C PRO A 67 -22.06 13.04 10.72
N GLN A 68 -21.65 12.17 9.79
CA GLN A 68 -20.46 12.45 8.99
C GLN A 68 -20.70 13.75 8.25
N PRO A 69 -19.78 14.73 8.33
CA PRO A 69 -19.95 15.98 7.61
C PRO A 69 -20.08 15.69 6.12
N GLU A 70 -21.14 16.20 5.51
CA GLU A 70 -21.34 16.07 4.07
C GLU A 70 -20.19 16.77 3.34
N LEU A 71 -19.27 15.99 2.76
CA LEU A 71 -18.14 16.54 2.03
C LEU A 71 -18.63 17.13 0.70
N ARG A 72 -18.24 18.38 0.43
CA ARG A 72 -18.49 19.04 -0.85
C ARG A 72 -17.20 19.19 -1.63
N PHE A 73 -17.24 18.81 -2.89
CA PHE A 73 -16.10 18.95 -3.78
C PHE A 73 -16.00 20.39 -4.27
N VAL A 74 -15.02 21.13 -3.77
CA VAL A 74 -14.73 22.49 -4.23
C VAL A 74 -13.61 22.43 -5.26
N LYS A 75 -13.83 23.11 -6.38
CA LYS A 75 -12.85 23.26 -7.45
C LYS A 75 -12.08 24.56 -7.26
N PHE A 76 -10.79 24.45 -6.97
CA PHE A 76 -9.85 25.57 -7.04
C PHE A 76 -9.31 25.67 -8.45
N SER A 77 -9.38 26.86 -9.05
CA SER A 77 -8.91 27.10 -10.41
C SER A 77 -8.17 28.42 -10.50
N VAL A 78 -7.00 28.42 -11.13
CA VAL A 78 -6.19 29.63 -11.32
C VAL A 78 -5.69 29.67 -12.77
N LYS A 79 -5.84 30.80 -13.46
CA LYS A 79 -5.38 30.97 -14.85
C LYS A 79 -4.09 31.78 -14.87
N VAL A 80 -2.95 31.11 -15.06
CA VAL A 80 -1.62 31.74 -15.09
C VAL A 80 -0.79 31.11 -16.19
N ALA A 81 -0.37 31.95 -17.15
CA ALA A 81 0.56 31.56 -18.21
C ALA A 81 2.00 31.54 -17.68
N GLY A 82 2.78 30.54 -18.09
CA GLY A 82 4.21 30.48 -17.77
C GLY A 82 4.56 30.01 -16.35
N ALA A 83 3.59 29.80 -15.46
CA ALA A 83 3.86 29.24 -14.14
C ALA A 83 4.48 27.84 -14.25
N LYS A 84 5.50 27.56 -13.43
CA LYS A 84 6.09 26.23 -13.29
C LYS A 84 5.31 25.40 -12.28
N GLU A 85 4.90 26.02 -11.19
CA GLU A 85 4.17 25.35 -10.11
C GLU A 85 3.16 26.29 -9.46
N VAL A 86 1.96 25.77 -9.22
CA VAL A 86 0.89 26.47 -8.50
C VAL A 86 0.45 25.60 -7.32
N LYS A 87 0.57 26.15 -6.11
CA LYS A 87 0.20 25.51 -4.85
C LYS A 87 -0.89 26.32 -4.17
N VAL A 88 -1.63 25.69 -3.26
CA VAL A 88 -2.58 26.39 -2.40
C VAL A 88 -2.30 26.03 -0.95
N ALA A 89 -2.26 27.04 -0.08
CA ALA A 89 -2.14 26.91 1.36
C ALA A 89 -3.34 27.57 2.02
N GLY A 90 -3.93 26.92 3.02
CA GLY A 90 -5.08 27.46 3.74
C GLY A 90 -5.45 26.65 4.97
N ASP A 91 -6.55 27.01 5.62
CA ASP A 91 -7.00 26.39 6.87
C ASP A 91 -7.18 24.86 6.72
N PHE A 92 -7.63 24.38 5.55
CA PHE A 92 -7.86 22.96 5.28
C PHE A 92 -6.59 22.11 5.15
N ASN A 93 -5.42 22.71 4.91
CA ASN A 93 -4.14 22.00 4.83
C ASN A 93 -3.11 22.54 5.83
N LYS A 94 -3.58 23.19 6.90
CA LYS A 94 -2.72 23.80 7.93
C LYS A 94 -1.69 24.77 7.37
N TRP A 95 -2.05 25.51 6.33
CA TRP A 95 -1.17 26.47 5.66
C TRP A 95 0.12 25.85 5.08
N ASN A 96 0.12 24.55 4.79
CA ASN A 96 1.25 23.87 4.16
C ASN A 96 1.14 23.92 2.62
N PRO A 97 1.93 24.74 1.91
CA PRO A 97 1.86 24.84 0.45
C PRO A 97 2.27 23.53 -0.24
N GLU A 98 3.18 22.74 0.34
CA GLU A 98 3.66 21.49 -0.24
C GLU A 98 2.60 20.38 -0.17
N ALA A 99 1.58 20.54 0.67
CA ALA A 99 0.52 19.56 0.82
C ALA A 99 -0.45 19.53 -0.37
N LEU A 100 -0.54 20.63 -1.14
CA LEU A 100 -1.53 20.74 -2.22
C LEU A 100 -1.00 21.49 -3.44
N VAL A 101 -0.56 20.72 -4.43
CA VAL A 101 -0.11 21.20 -5.74
C VAL A 101 -1.25 21.06 -6.76
N LEU A 102 -1.55 22.13 -7.50
CA LEU A 102 -2.57 22.14 -8.54
C LEU A 102 -2.05 21.45 -9.80
N LYS A 103 -2.95 20.80 -10.54
CA LYS A 103 -2.59 20.16 -11.81
C LYS A 103 -2.77 21.14 -12.96
N LYS A 104 -1.77 21.21 -13.84
CA LYS A 104 -1.86 21.97 -15.09
C LYS A 104 -2.88 21.31 -16.03
N LYS A 105 -3.79 22.11 -16.54
CA LYS A 105 -4.82 21.81 -17.53
C LYS A 105 -4.59 22.65 -18.79
N GLU A 106 -5.37 22.37 -19.82
CA GLU A 106 -5.33 23.11 -21.09
C GLU A 106 -5.58 24.61 -20.88
N GLY A 107 -4.99 25.44 -21.75
CA GLY A 107 -5.20 26.89 -21.73
C GLY A 107 -4.56 27.61 -20.54
N ASN A 108 -3.41 27.12 -20.04
CA ASN A 108 -2.67 27.72 -18.91
C ASN A 108 -3.50 27.83 -17.62
N ARG A 109 -4.34 26.81 -17.40
CA ARG A 109 -5.19 26.72 -16.22
C ARG A 109 -4.62 25.70 -15.24
N TRP A 110 -4.68 26.02 -13.96
CA TRP A 110 -4.28 25.14 -12.87
C TRP A 110 -5.53 24.80 -12.08
N GLU A 111 -5.75 23.51 -11.80
CA GLU A 111 -6.96 23.05 -11.13
C GLU A 111 -6.70 21.96 -10.08
N ALA A 112 -7.44 22.02 -8.98
CA ALA A 112 -7.53 20.95 -7.99
C ALA A 112 -8.96 20.85 -7.45
N MET A 113 -9.40 19.63 -7.15
CA MET A 113 -10.71 19.37 -6.55
C MET A 113 -10.49 18.85 -5.13
N ILE A 114 -11.02 19.55 -4.14
CA ILE A 114 -10.78 19.28 -2.72
C ILE A 114 -12.13 19.00 -2.05
N PRO A 115 -12.31 17.84 -1.37
CA PRO A 115 -13.47 17.61 -0.54
C PRO A 115 -13.34 18.41 0.76
N LEU A 116 -14.24 19.37 0.95
CA LEU A 116 -14.30 20.22 2.14
C LEU A 116 -15.69 20.11 2.79
N PRO A 117 -15.78 19.96 4.12
CA PRO A 117 -17.02 20.18 4.86
C PRO A 117 -17.57 21.60 4.63
N PRO A 118 -18.87 21.83 4.90
CA PRO A 118 -19.42 23.17 4.96
C PRO A 118 -18.72 23.99 6.05
N GLY A 119 -18.32 25.21 5.70
CA GLY A 119 -17.50 26.05 6.56
C GLY A 119 -16.88 27.23 5.83
N LYS A 120 -16.16 28.05 6.59
CA LYS A 120 -15.35 29.15 6.07
C LYS A 120 -13.89 28.75 6.12
N TYR A 121 -13.18 28.89 5.00
CA TYR A 121 -11.79 28.53 4.86
C TYR A 121 -11.01 29.69 4.28
N ARG A 122 -9.97 30.13 4.96
CA ARG A 122 -9.02 31.11 4.43
C ARG A 122 -7.92 30.39 3.68
N TYR A 123 -7.48 30.96 2.57
CA TYR A 123 -6.44 30.38 1.73
C TYR A 123 -5.69 31.43 0.92
N ILE A 124 -4.55 31.02 0.39
CA ILE A 124 -3.70 31.78 -0.52
C ILE A 124 -3.14 30.87 -1.61
N CYS A 125 -2.99 31.41 -2.82
CA CYS A 125 -2.41 30.70 -3.94
C CYS A 125 -0.92 31.05 -4.01
N ARG A 126 -0.03 30.06 -4.07
CA ARG A 126 1.40 30.26 -4.24
C ARG A 126 1.82 29.87 -5.65
N ILE A 127 2.20 30.84 -6.47
CA ILE A 127 2.61 30.69 -7.86
C ILE A 127 4.12 30.91 -7.93
N ASP A 128 4.89 29.90 -8.32
CA ASP A 128 6.36 29.96 -8.43
C ASP A 128 7.06 30.55 -7.19
N GLY A 129 6.53 30.25 -6.00
CA GLY A 129 7.05 30.74 -4.72
C GLY A 129 6.49 32.09 -4.25
N GLN A 130 5.70 32.79 -5.08
CA GLN A 130 5.04 34.03 -4.70
C GLN A 130 3.60 33.80 -4.26
N ASP A 131 3.21 34.47 -3.18
CA ASP A 131 1.86 34.41 -2.66
C ASP A 131 0.96 35.44 -3.32
N VAL A 132 -0.14 34.96 -3.90
CA VAL A 132 -1.11 35.75 -4.64
C VAL A 132 -2.51 35.42 -4.13
N LEU A 133 -3.36 36.45 -4.05
CA LEU A 133 -4.79 36.26 -3.81
C LEU A 133 -5.44 35.61 -5.02
N ASP A 134 -6.48 34.82 -4.80
CA ASP A 134 -7.20 34.18 -5.90
C ASP A 134 -7.92 35.25 -6.75
N PRO A 135 -7.55 35.46 -8.03
CA PRO A 135 -8.18 36.48 -8.86
C PRO A 135 -9.65 36.17 -9.17
N LEU A 136 -10.08 34.92 -9.04
CA LEU A 136 -11.45 34.48 -9.32
C LEU A 136 -12.36 34.61 -8.09
N ASN A 137 -11.80 34.87 -6.91
CA ASN A 137 -12.54 35.00 -5.68
C ASN A 137 -12.53 36.45 -5.18
N PRO A 138 -13.67 37.17 -5.19
CA PRO A 138 -13.74 38.53 -4.68
C PRO A 138 -13.69 38.59 -3.14
N ASP A 139 -14.03 37.49 -2.46
CA ASP A 139 -14.11 37.46 -1.01
C ASP A 139 -12.71 37.33 -0.39
N THR A 140 -12.38 38.28 0.47
CA THR A 140 -11.09 38.34 1.17
C THR A 140 -11.30 38.58 2.64
N ASP A 141 -10.38 38.07 3.46
CA ASP A 141 -10.39 38.20 4.91
C ASP A 141 -8.99 38.57 5.42
N LEU A 142 -8.87 38.89 6.70
CA LEU A 142 -7.61 39.19 7.35
C LEU A 142 -7.17 38.01 8.22
N GLU A 143 -5.99 37.49 7.91
CA GLU A 143 -5.31 36.50 8.75
C GLU A 143 -4.00 37.10 9.28
N ALA A 144 -3.89 37.25 10.60
CA ALA A 144 -2.70 37.80 11.26
C ALA A 144 -2.20 39.14 10.66
N GLY A 145 -3.13 39.99 10.18
CA GLY A 145 -2.83 41.28 9.54
C GLY A 145 -2.51 41.20 8.05
N ARG A 146 -2.50 40.00 7.46
CA ARG A 146 -2.32 39.76 6.02
C ARG A 146 -3.67 39.53 5.35
N LYS A 147 -3.85 40.11 4.16
CA LYS A 147 -5.02 39.85 3.32
C LYS A 147 -4.92 38.44 2.70
N VAL A 148 -5.96 37.63 2.88
CA VAL A 148 -6.08 36.26 2.35
C VAL A 148 -7.43 36.09 1.64
N SER A 149 -7.56 35.08 0.78
CA SER A 149 -8.81 34.78 0.07
C SER A 149 -9.72 33.96 0.99
N LEU A 150 -11.03 34.26 1.00
CA LEU A 150 -12.00 33.57 1.85
C LEU A 150 -12.92 32.70 1.00
N LEU A 151 -12.94 31.39 1.27
CA LEU A 151 -13.85 30.45 0.65
C LEU A 151 -14.97 30.09 1.63
N THR A 152 -16.22 30.30 1.23
CA THR A 152 -17.38 29.84 1.99
C THR A 152 -18.02 28.63 1.31
N VAL A 153 -17.94 27.46 1.95
CA VAL A 153 -18.62 26.24 1.55
C VAL A 153 -19.95 26.19 2.30
N LYS A 154 -21.05 26.44 1.58
CA LYS A 154 -22.42 26.21 2.07
C LYS A 154 -22.80 24.76 1.89
#